data_AF-A0AAP9M4C0-F1
#
_entry.id   AF-A0AAP9M4C0-F1
#
_cell.length_a   1.000
_cell.length_b   1.000
_cell.length_c   1.000
_cell.angle_alpha   90.00
_cell.angle_beta   90.00
_cell.angle_gamma   90.00
#
_symmetry.space_group_name_H-M   'P 1'
#
loop_
_entity.id
_entity.type
_entity.pdbx_description
1 polymer ?
#
loop_
_entity_poly.entity_id
_entity_poly.type
_entity_poly.pdbx_seq_one_letter_code
_entity_poly.pdbx_strand_id
1 'polypeptide(L)'
;MYNITFNNNRVLKIYDSQENKSTQTLIIRINPSDYLFSDINNLFDNLTKNDLKRIIKTTPSASYITTYENYTDIVSRSIDKVTILVKKAEEIPSFDEDGQDITASIVTNEPQEIELIVVVLKYEDPTKVIVEQLNQQINPTIDVETCSLDDLKMFVQKKNSDSLEIFLENNPLLYTDGKYYGVSKVDRDEMSQQYLAYQLNKTINPNAEDIVKWHSKGTKCTPMSVSDFSTLALAVYAYTEPYYEEMQTIKESIMSASTKDEVLSIKIFNKVL
;
A
#
# COMPACT_ATOMS: atom_id res chain seq x y z
N MET A 1 -7.58 -31.79 18.05
CA MET A 1 -6.17 -31.49 17.76
C MET A 1 -5.99 -31.43 16.26
N TYR A 2 -5.22 -30.46 15.80
CA TYR A 2 -4.94 -30.19 14.38
C TYR A 2 -3.48 -29.78 14.23
N ASN A 3 -3.02 -29.65 13.00
CA ASN A 3 -1.75 -29.02 12.68
C ASN A 3 -2.01 -27.74 11.87
N ILE A 4 -1.12 -26.77 12.02
CA ILE A 4 -1.00 -25.66 11.07
C ILE A 4 0.38 -25.65 10.45
N THR A 5 0.45 -25.30 9.18
CA THR A 5 1.69 -25.11 8.44
C THR A 5 1.78 -23.68 7.96
N PHE A 6 2.85 -22.99 8.33
CA PHE A 6 3.18 -21.63 7.89
C PHE A 6 3.81 -21.65 6.49
N ASN A 7 3.93 -20.49 5.86
CA ASN A 7 4.44 -20.36 4.49
C ASN A 7 5.92 -20.77 4.35
N ASN A 8 6.69 -20.72 5.44
CA ASN A 8 8.07 -21.24 5.51
C ASN A 8 8.14 -22.75 5.80
N ASN A 9 7.04 -23.49 5.65
CA ASN A 9 6.90 -24.92 5.93
C ASN A 9 7.11 -25.33 7.39
N ARG A 10 7.18 -24.39 8.33
CA ARG A 10 7.20 -24.72 9.76
C ARG A 10 5.81 -25.21 10.17
N VAL A 11 5.77 -26.34 10.88
CA VAL A 11 4.53 -26.98 11.34
C VAL A 11 4.38 -26.79 12.83
N LEU A 12 3.17 -26.44 13.27
CA LEU A 12 2.80 -26.29 14.68
C LEU A 12 1.57 -27.14 14.97
N LYS A 13 1.65 -27.99 15.99
CA LYS A 13 0.49 -28.72 16.50
C LYS A 13 -0.37 -27.77 17.34
N ILE A 14 -1.68 -27.81 17.12
CA ILE A 14 -2.64 -26.90 17.76
C ILE A 14 -3.81 -27.68 18.35
N TYR A 15 -4.42 -27.12 19.39
CA TYR A 15 -5.69 -27.61 19.91
C TYR A 15 -6.79 -27.36 18.87
N ASP A 16 -6.99 -26.09 18.52
CA ASP A 16 -7.90 -25.61 17.48
C ASP A 16 -7.49 -24.23 16.94
N SER A 17 -8.30 -23.73 16.01
CA SER A 17 -8.16 -22.39 15.46
C SER A 17 -9.52 -21.87 15.04
N GLN A 18 -9.74 -20.56 15.23
CA GLN A 18 -11.01 -19.90 14.98
C GLN A 18 -10.77 -18.59 14.23
N GLU A 19 -11.31 -18.51 13.01
CA GLU A 19 -11.31 -17.29 12.23
C GLU A 19 -12.54 -16.46 12.58
N ASN A 20 -12.35 -15.19 12.89
CA ASN A 20 -13.42 -14.21 13.06
C ASN A 20 -13.27 -13.11 12.01
N LYS A 21 -14.08 -13.21 10.96
CA LYS A 21 -14.09 -12.24 9.85
C LYS A 21 -14.62 -10.87 10.24
N SER A 22 -15.46 -10.79 11.27
CA SER A 22 -16.01 -9.51 11.74
C SER A 22 -14.98 -8.68 12.51
N THR A 23 -14.18 -9.35 13.34
CA THR A 23 -13.08 -8.71 14.08
C THR A 23 -11.76 -8.75 13.33
N GLN A 24 -11.72 -9.36 12.13
CA GLN A 24 -10.51 -9.48 11.31
C GLN A 24 -9.36 -10.17 12.05
N THR A 25 -9.68 -11.23 12.81
CA THR A 25 -8.69 -11.95 13.63
C THR A 25 -8.74 -13.45 13.42
N LEU A 26 -7.58 -14.09 13.49
CA LEU A 26 -7.44 -15.54 13.58
C LEU A 26 -6.88 -15.89 14.95
N ILE A 27 -7.63 -16.69 15.71
CA ILE A 27 -7.22 -17.21 17.01
C ILE A 27 -6.63 -18.61 16.80
N ILE A 28 -5.41 -18.83 17.28
CA ILE A 28 -4.76 -20.14 17.31
C ILE A 28 -4.63 -20.55 18.78
N ARG A 29 -5.15 -21.72 19.14
CA ARG A 29 -5.06 -22.25 20.50
C ARG A 29 -4.17 -23.47 20.54
N ILE A 30 -3.25 -23.52 21.50
CA ILE A 30 -2.20 -24.53 21.61
C ILE A 30 -2.27 -25.15 23.00
N ASN A 31 -2.10 -26.47 23.07
CA ASN A 31 -2.09 -27.17 24.34
C ASN A 31 -0.75 -26.95 25.07
N PRO A 32 -0.73 -26.45 26.32
CA PRO A 32 0.51 -26.28 27.09
C PRO A 32 1.27 -27.59 27.31
N SER A 33 0.61 -28.75 27.17
CA SER A 33 1.28 -30.06 27.22
C SER A 33 2.16 -30.34 26.01
N ASP A 34 1.88 -29.70 24.86
CA ASP A 34 2.63 -29.89 23.62
C ASP A 34 3.81 -28.91 23.51
N TYR A 35 3.68 -27.69 24.06
CA TYR A 35 4.69 -26.64 23.97
C TYR A 35 4.68 -25.73 25.20
N LEU A 36 5.86 -25.26 25.61
CA LEU A 36 5.97 -24.20 26.61
C LEU A 36 5.61 -22.84 26.00
N PHE A 37 5.03 -21.95 26.81
CA PHE A 37 4.68 -20.59 26.36
C PHE A 37 5.89 -19.80 25.84
N SER A 38 7.07 -19.99 26.44
CA SER A 38 8.33 -19.40 25.98
C SER A 38 8.71 -19.86 24.56
N ASP A 39 8.48 -21.14 24.25
CA ASP A 39 8.82 -21.71 22.94
C ASP A 39 7.89 -21.17 21.86
N ILE A 40 6.62 -20.97 22.19
CA ILE A 40 5.64 -20.31 21.33
C ILE A 40 6.02 -18.84 21.12
N ASN A 41 6.43 -18.11 22.16
CA ASN A 41 6.89 -16.74 22.00
C ASN A 41 8.09 -16.67 21.04
N ASN A 42 9.13 -17.47 21.30
CA ASN A 42 10.31 -17.55 20.45
C ASN A 42 9.98 -17.98 19.01
N LEU A 43 9.05 -18.91 18.81
CA LEU A 43 8.58 -19.30 17.48
C LEU A 43 8.02 -18.09 16.74
N PHE A 44 7.05 -17.39 17.34
CA PHE A 44 6.33 -16.30 16.68
C PHE A 44 7.16 -15.02 16.55
N ASP A 45 8.14 -14.78 17.42
CA ASP A 45 9.11 -13.67 17.28
C ASP A 45 10.02 -13.84 16.06
N ASN A 46 10.21 -15.08 15.59
CA ASN A 46 11.04 -15.40 14.43
C ASN A 46 10.24 -15.60 13.13
N LEU A 47 8.92 -15.44 13.15
CA LEU A 47 8.09 -15.49 11.95
C LEU A 47 7.97 -14.10 11.32
N THR A 48 8.19 -14.02 10.01
CA THR A 48 7.99 -12.80 9.22
C THR A 48 6.54 -12.65 8.79
N LYS A 49 6.16 -11.44 8.36
CA LYS A 49 4.84 -11.19 7.71
C LYS A 49 4.55 -12.19 6.58
N ASN A 50 5.57 -12.54 5.79
CA ASN A 50 5.42 -13.48 4.68
C ASN A 50 5.18 -14.92 5.14
N ASP A 51 5.73 -15.30 6.29
CA ASP A 51 5.53 -16.63 6.87
C ASP A 51 4.09 -16.82 7.36
N LEU A 52 3.49 -15.76 7.88
CA LEU A 52 2.13 -15.72 8.39
C LEU A 52 1.07 -15.45 7.30
N LYS A 53 1.49 -14.96 6.12
CA LYS A 53 0.60 -14.60 5.02
C LYS A 53 -0.32 -15.74 4.59
N ARG A 54 0.15 -16.99 4.71
CA ARG A 54 -0.63 -18.18 4.37
C ARG A 54 -0.42 -19.26 5.42
N ILE A 55 -1.52 -19.68 6.05
CA ILE A 55 -1.53 -20.71 7.10
C ILE A 55 -2.48 -21.82 6.69
N ILE A 56 -1.97 -23.04 6.55
CA ILE A 56 -2.76 -24.20 6.15
C ILE A 56 -3.09 -25.02 7.39
N LYS A 57 -4.37 -25.31 7.63
CA LYS A 57 -4.80 -26.21 8.70
C LYS A 57 -5.05 -27.61 8.17
N THR A 58 -4.51 -28.62 8.86
CA THR A 58 -4.70 -30.03 8.54
C THR A 58 -5.06 -30.86 9.78
N THR A 59 -5.63 -32.04 9.56
CA THR A 59 -5.79 -33.05 10.61
C THR A 59 -4.44 -33.67 10.98
N PRO A 60 -4.35 -34.40 12.11
CA PRO A 60 -3.16 -35.21 12.43
C PRO A 60 -2.81 -36.25 11.36
N SER A 61 -3.79 -36.70 10.57
CA SER A 61 -3.61 -37.60 9.42
C SER A 61 -3.28 -36.88 8.10
N ALA A 62 -2.83 -35.62 8.18
CA ALA A 62 -2.46 -34.77 7.04
C ALA A 62 -3.60 -34.47 6.04
N SER A 63 -4.86 -34.61 6.46
CA SER A 63 -6.01 -34.23 5.63
C SER A 63 -6.23 -32.72 5.70
N TYR A 64 -6.41 -32.06 4.55
CA TYR A 64 -6.68 -30.63 4.47
C TYR A 64 -8.00 -30.24 5.15
N ILE A 65 -8.01 -29.10 5.85
CA ILE A 65 -9.21 -28.52 6.48
C ILE A 65 -9.53 -27.16 5.87
N THR A 66 -8.61 -26.22 5.99
CA THR A 66 -8.80 -24.85 5.47
C THR A 66 -7.47 -24.14 5.31
N THR A 67 -7.49 -23.01 4.60
CA THR A 67 -6.37 -22.08 4.46
C THR A 67 -6.81 -20.72 4.98
N TYR A 68 -5.99 -20.12 5.85
CA TYR A 68 -6.14 -18.74 6.30
C TYR A 68 -5.15 -17.88 5.53
N GLU A 69 -5.65 -16.82 4.90
CA GLU A 69 -4.88 -15.95 4.02
C GLU A 69 -4.86 -14.52 4.58
N ASN A 70 -3.68 -13.90 4.51
CA ASN A 70 -3.38 -12.52 4.90
C ASN A 70 -3.57 -12.20 6.40
N TYR A 71 -3.24 -13.14 7.29
CA TYR A 71 -3.14 -12.86 8.73
C TYR A 71 -1.69 -12.57 9.12
N THR A 72 -1.19 -11.38 8.82
CA THR A 72 0.25 -11.09 8.73
C THR A 72 0.89 -10.54 10.00
N ASP A 73 0.10 -10.13 10.99
CA ASP A 73 0.60 -9.50 12.22
C ASP A 73 0.08 -10.21 13.48
N ILE A 74 0.89 -10.23 14.55
CA ILE A 74 0.52 -10.77 15.85
C ILE A 74 -0.08 -9.66 16.71
N VAL A 75 -1.33 -9.83 17.13
CA VAL A 75 -2.04 -8.91 18.03
C VAL A 75 -1.67 -9.17 19.47
N SER A 76 -1.69 -10.43 19.88
CA SER A 76 -1.43 -10.82 21.27
C SER A 76 -1.02 -12.29 21.39
N ARG A 77 -0.37 -12.59 22.53
CA ARG A 77 -0.01 -13.94 22.98
C ARG A 77 -0.31 -14.03 24.48
N SER A 78 -1.07 -15.02 24.91
CA SER A 78 -1.48 -15.19 26.31
C SER A 78 -1.70 -16.67 26.67
N ILE A 79 -1.97 -16.94 27.94
CA ILE A 79 -2.51 -18.21 28.43
C ILE A 79 -3.91 -17.89 28.95
N ASP A 80 -4.93 -18.47 28.32
CA ASP A 80 -6.33 -18.20 28.64
C ASP A 80 -7.03 -19.49 29.07
N LYS A 81 -7.99 -19.36 29.99
CA LYS A 81 -8.94 -20.44 30.31
C LYS A 81 -10.06 -20.45 29.28
N VAL A 82 -10.21 -21.58 28.59
CA VAL A 82 -11.21 -21.77 27.55
C VAL A 82 -12.17 -22.87 27.99
N THR A 83 -13.47 -22.55 27.99
CA THR A 83 -14.52 -23.52 28.27
C THR A 83 -14.75 -24.40 27.04
N ILE A 84 -14.59 -25.72 27.22
CA ILE A 84 -14.86 -26.73 26.21
C ILE A 84 -15.97 -27.67 26.70
N LEU A 85 -16.71 -28.26 25.76
CA LEU A 85 -17.69 -29.30 26.07
C LEU A 85 -17.01 -30.66 25.97
N VAL A 86 -16.96 -31.39 27.07
CA VAL A 86 -16.39 -32.73 27.14
C VAL A 86 -17.51 -33.75 27.17
N LYS A 87 -17.43 -34.74 26.27
CA LYS A 87 -18.34 -35.88 26.25
C LYS A 87 -18.01 -36.80 27.42
N LYS A 88 -18.98 -37.01 28.29
CA LYS A 88 -18.91 -37.95 29.39
C LYS A 88 -19.90 -39.06 29.12
N ALA A 89 -19.40 -40.30 29.10
CA ALA A 89 -20.24 -41.48 28.99
C ALA A 89 -20.57 -41.96 30.41
N GLU A 90 -21.84 -42.17 30.69
CA GLU A 90 -22.34 -42.77 31.92
C GLU A 90 -23.13 -44.03 31.56
N GLU A 91 -22.88 -45.13 32.25
CA GLU A 91 -23.67 -46.36 32.10
C GLU A 91 -24.80 -46.37 33.12
N ILE A 92 -26.03 -46.46 32.63
CA ILE A 92 -27.23 -46.58 33.45
C ILE A 92 -27.84 -47.99 33.32
N PRO A 93 -28.46 -48.53 34.38
CA PRO A 93 -29.19 -49.80 34.28
C PRO A 93 -30.38 -49.69 33.30
N SER A 94 -30.62 -50.75 32.53
CA SER A 94 -31.75 -50.89 31.61
C SER A 94 -32.14 -52.37 31.50
N PHE A 95 -33.24 -52.67 30.80
CA PHE A 95 -33.65 -54.04 30.48
C PHE A 95 -33.62 -54.27 28.97
N ASP A 96 -33.31 -55.49 28.53
CA ASP A 96 -33.50 -55.92 27.14
C ASP A 96 -34.97 -56.29 26.85
N GLU A 97 -35.26 -56.71 25.62
CA GLU A 97 -36.62 -57.09 25.18
C GLU A 97 -37.19 -58.29 25.96
N ASP A 98 -36.33 -59.10 26.59
CA ASP A 98 -36.69 -60.28 27.38
C ASP A 98 -36.70 -59.99 28.91
N GLY A 99 -36.42 -58.75 29.32
CA GLY A 99 -36.44 -58.31 30.72
C GLY A 99 -35.18 -58.65 31.52
N GLN A 100 -34.06 -58.96 30.87
CA GLN A 100 -32.77 -59.16 31.54
C GLN A 100 -32.05 -57.83 31.77
N ASP A 101 -31.30 -57.75 32.88
CA ASP A 101 -30.49 -56.58 33.22
C ASP A 101 -29.41 -56.33 32.14
N ILE A 102 -29.44 -55.14 31.53
CA ILE A 102 -28.40 -54.63 30.63
C ILE A 102 -27.96 -53.23 31.09
N THR A 103 -26.87 -52.71 30.52
CA THR A 103 -26.48 -51.30 30.69
C THR A 103 -26.74 -50.51 29.41
N ALA A 104 -27.20 -49.27 29.55
CA ALA A 104 -27.32 -48.31 28.47
C ALA A 104 -26.29 -47.19 28.68
N SER A 105 -25.53 -46.86 27.63
CA SER A 105 -24.59 -45.73 27.69
C SER A 105 -25.28 -44.43 27.29
N ILE A 106 -25.42 -43.49 28.22
CA ILE A 106 -25.80 -42.11 27.93
C ILE A 106 -24.55 -41.26 27.75
N VAL A 107 -24.58 -40.34 26.78
CA VAL A 107 -23.47 -39.39 26.55
C VAL A 107 -23.98 -37.99 26.83
N THR A 108 -23.44 -37.36 27.87
CA THR A 108 -23.72 -35.96 28.23
C THR A 108 -22.53 -35.08 27.88
N ASN A 109 -22.78 -33.79 27.59
CA ASN A 109 -21.73 -32.79 27.38
C ASN A 109 -21.63 -31.93 28.64
N GLU A 110 -20.54 -32.04 29.39
CA GLU A 110 -20.26 -31.19 30.55
C GLU A 110 -19.24 -30.10 30.17
N PRO A 111 -19.46 -28.83 30.57
CA PRO A 111 -18.48 -27.77 30.35
C PRO A 111 -17.27 -27.96 31.28
N GLN A 112 -16.07 -27.95 30.71
CA GLN A 112 -14.80 -27.98 31.43
C GLN A 112 -13.93 -26.79 30.99
N GLU A 113 -13.30 -26.11 31.94
CA GLU A 113 -12.29 -25.11 31.66
C GLU A 113 -10.92 -25.77 31.50
N ILE A 114 -10.24 -25.48 30.39
CA ILE A 114 -8.85 -25.88 30.16
C ILE A 114 -8.00 -24.66 29.87
N GLU A 115 -6.74 -24.68 30.29
CA GLU A 115 -5.77 -23.63 29.96
C GLU A 115 -5.14 -23.92 28.60
N LEU A 116 -5.16 -22.91 27.72
CA LEU A 116 -4.57 -22.97 26.39
C LEU A 116 -3.68 -21.75 26.16
N ILE A 117 -2.57 -21.95 25.45
CA ILE A 117 -1.80 -20.84 24.91
C ILE A 117 -2.58 -20.28 23.71
N VAL A 118 -2.87 -18.99 23.73
CA VAL A 118 -3.64 -18.30 22.71
C VAL A 118 -2.75 -17.33 21.96
N VAL A 119 -2.74 -17.44 20.63
CA VAL A 119 -2.10 -16.49 19.72
C VAL A 119 -3.16 -15.88 18.82
N VAL A 120 -3.25 -14.55 18.81
CA VAL A 120 -4.20 -13.82 17.98
C VAL A 120 -3.45 -13.14 16.85
N LEU A 121 -3.81 -13.47 15.61
CA LEU A 121 -3.28 -12.85 14.40
C LEU A 121 -4.30 -11.88 13.81
N LYS A 122 -3.80 -10.81 13.17
CA LYS A 122 -4.61 -9.76 12.53
C LYS A 122 -4.63 -9.96 11.02
N TYR A 123 -5.82 -9.85 10.43
CA TYR A 123 -6.00 -9.79 8.99
C TYR A 123 -5.53 -8.45 8.44
N GLU A 124 -4.81 -8.50 7.33
CA GLU A 124 -4.32 -7.36 6.56
C GLU A 124 -4.97 -7.42 5.17
N ASP A 125 -5.77 -6.41 4.83
CA ASP A 125 -6.46 -6.36 3.54
C ASP A 125 -5.44 -6.18 2.40
N PRO A 126 -5.29 -7.16 1.49
CA PRO A 126 -4.29 -7.08 0.42
C PRO A 126 -4.58 -5.94 -0.56
N THR A 127 -5.86 -5.58 -0.79
CA THR A 127 -6.21 -4.43 -1.62
C THR A 127 -5.79 -3.13 -0.94
N LYS A 128 -6.01 -3.01 0.37
CA LYS A 128 -5.55 -1.84 1.13
C LYS A 128 -4.02 -1.71 1.08
N VAL A 129 -3.30 -2.82 1.27
CA VAL A 129 -1.82 -2.84 1.16
C VAL A 129 -1.37 -2.38 -0.22
N ILE A 130 -1.96 -2.91 -1.29
CA ILE A 130 -1.61 -2.52 -2.66
C ILE A 130 -1.93 -1.05 -2.91
N VAL A 131 -3.09 -0.56 -2.48
CA VAL A 131 -3.47 0.86 -2.61
C VAL A 131 -2.50 1.75 -1.86
N GLU A 132 -2.07 1.36 -0.66
CA GLU A 132 -1.10 2.11 0.13
C GLU A 132 0.29 2.12 -0.51
N GLN A 133 0.74 0.98 -1.06
CA GLN A 133 1.97 0.90 -1.85
C GLN A 133 1.93 1.76 -3.11
N LEU A 134 0.83 1.72 -3.87
CA LEU A 134 0.64 2.57 -5.04
C LEU A 134 0.58 4.05 -4.66
N ASN A 135 -0.10 4.39 -3.55
CA ASN A 135 -0.14 5.74 -3.05
C ASN A 135 1.25 6.22 -2.62
N GLN A 136 2.09 5.39 -2.01
CA GLN A 136 3.48 5.76 -1.70
C GLN A 136 4.32 5.98 -2.96
N GLN A 137 4.06 5.24 -4.05
CA GLN A 137 4.75 5.44 -5.32
C GLN A 137 4.34 6.74 -6.02
N ILE A 138 3.05 7.10 -5.96
CA ILE A 138 2.48 8.26 -6.65
C ILE A 138 2.60 9.53 -5.79
N ASN A 139 2.37 9.40 -4.49
CA ASN A 139 2.39 10.44 -3.47
C ASN A 139 3.30 10.00 -2.32
N PRO A 140 4.64 10.06 -2.52
CA PRO A 140 5.55 9.71 -1.45
C PRO A 140 5.21 10.56 -0.22
N THR A 141 5.21 9.90 0.94
CA THR A 141 5.16 10.52 2.26
C THR A 141 6.51 10.29 2.90
N ILE A 142 7.13 11.34 3.44
CA ILE A 142 8.37 11.20 4.18
C ILE A 142 8.05 11.19 5.68
N ASP A 143 8.62 10.22 6.38
CA ASP A 143 8.62 10.26 7.85
C ASP A 143 9.68 11.27 8.29
N VAL A 144 9.21 12.43 8.75
CA VAL A 144 10.05 13.56 9.16
C VAL A 144 10.96 13.16 10.32
N GLU A 145 10.53 12.27 11.21
CA GLU A 145 11.31 11.89 12.40
C GLU A 145 12.54 11.06 11.99
N THR A 146 12.35 10.11 11.07
CA THR A 146 13.38 9.11 10.72
C THR A 146 14.22 9.47 9.50
N CYS A 147 13.77 10.35 8.61
CA CYS A 147 14.52 10.71 7.41
C CYS A 147 15.78 11.55 7.71
N SER A 148 16.72 11.62 6.76
CA SER A 148 17.83 12.59 6.85
C SER A 148 17.36 14.01 6.48
N LEU A 149 18.16 15.02 6.84
CA LEU A 149 17.89 16.41 6.40
C LEU A 149 17.88 16.53 4.87
N ASP A 150 18.81 15.85 4.19
CA ASP A 150 18.93 15.88 2.73
C ASP A 150 17.73 15.22 2.05
N ASP A 151 17.25 14.09 2.59
CA ASP A 151 16.01 13.45 2.10
C ASP A 151 14.81 14.39 2.23
N LEU A 152 14.70 15.09 3.36
CA LEU A 152 13.63 16.06 3.59
C LEU A 152 13.71 17.24 2.61
N LYS A 153 14.91 17.77 2.36
CA LYS A 153 15.12 18.83 1.35
C LYS A 153 14.70 18.38 -0.04
N MET A 154 15.13 17.19 -0.46
CA MET A 154 14.76 16.62 -1.75
C MET A 154 13.23 16.40 -1.86
N PHE A 155 12.62 15.91 -0.78
CA PHE A 155 11.18 15.69 -0.71
C PHE A 155 10.39 17.00 -0.85
N VAL A 156 10.71 18.01 -0.04
CA VAL A 156 10.02 19.31 -0.08
C VAL A 156 10.28 20.03 -1.41
N GLN A 157 11.50 19.93 -1.95
CA GLN A 157 11.78 20.48 -3.28
C GLN A 157 10.98 19.79 -4.38
N LYS A 158 10.80 18.46 -4.30
CA LYS A 158 9.92 17.76 -5.24
C LYS A 158 8.49 18.28 -5.13
N LYS A 159 7.94 18.43 -3.92
CA LYS A 159 6.60 19.02 -3.71
C LYS A 159 6.49 20.45 -4.25
N ASN A 160 7.52 21.26 -4.09
CA ASN A 160 7.59 22.61 -4.65
C ASN A 160 7.50 22.59 -6.19
N SER A 161 8.29 21.74 -6.84
CA SER A 161 8.26 21.56 -8.30
C SER A 161 6.92 21.02 -8.79
N ASP A 162 6.37 20.00 -8.13
CA ASP A 162 5.09 19.38 -8.51
C ASP A 162 3.94 20.39 -8.39
N SER A 163 3.97 21.26 -7.37
CA SER A 163 2.95 22.30 -7.15
C SER A 163 2.96 23.36 -8.26
N LEU A 164 4.14 23.72 -8.78
CA LEU A 164 4.25 24.60 -9.95
C LEU A 164 3.62 23.96 -11.19
N GLU A 165 3.92 22.68 -11.48
CA GLU A 165 3.37 22.01 -12.65
C GLU A 165 1.85 21.91 -12.58
N ILE A 166 1.28 21.56 -11.42
CA ILE A 166 -0.19 21.55 -11.22
C ILE A 166 -0.80 22.93 -11.49
N PHE A 167 -0.14 23.99 -11.03
CA PHE A 167 -0.60 25.35 -11.31
C PHE A 167 -0.56 25.66 -12.81
N LEU A 168 0.54 25.37 -13.50
CA LEU A 168 0.70 25.63 -14.94
C LEU A 168 -0.30 24.82 -15.79
N GLU A 169 -0.60 23.58 -15.42
CA GLU A 169 -1.64 22.77 -16.08
C GLU A 169 -3.02 23.43 -16.01
N ASN A 170 -3.33 24.10 -14.90
CA ASN A 170 -4.62 24.74 -14.66
C ASN A 170 -4.69 26.21 -15.11
N ASN A 171 -3.55 26.83 -15.43
CA ASN A 171 -3.47 28.24 -15.81
C ASN A 171 -2.83 28.40 -17.20
N PRO A 172 -3.53 27.97 -18.28
CA PRO A 172 -3.03 28.08 -19.64
C PRO A 172 -2.89 29.54 -20.09
N LEU A 173 -2.00 29.77 -21.05
CA LEU A 173 -1.81 31.09 -21.66
C LEU A 173 -3.01 31.42 -22.56
N LEU A 174 -3.71 32.52 -22.28
CA LEU A 174 -4.61 33.15 -23.25
C LEU A 174 -3.74 33.95 -24.24
N TYR A 175 -3.63 33.46 -25.46
CA TYR A 175 -2.79 34.06 -26.49
C TYR A 175 -3.54 35.14 -27.28
N THR A 176 -2.80 35.95 -28.04
CA THR A 176 -3.33 37.11 -28.78
C THR A 176 -4.35 36.75 -29.86
N ASP A 177 -4.42 35.47 -30.27
CA ASP A 177 -5.43 34.95 -31.18
C ASP A 177 -6.75 34.56 -30.49
N GLY A 178 -6.86 34.79 -29.18
CA GLY A 178 -8.03 34.50 -28.36
C GLY A 178 -8.13 33.05 -27.90
N LYS A 179 -7.14 32.19 -28.18
CA LYS A 179 -7.14 30.78 -27.76
C LYS A 179 -6.28 30.55 -26.53
N TYR A 180 -6.58 29.45 -25.84
CA TYR A 180 -5.78 28.97 -24.72
C TYR A 180 -4.74 27.95 -25.19
N TYR A 181 -3.49 28.14 -24.78
CA TYR A 181 -2.38 27.24 -25.05
C TYR A 181 -1.85 26.62 -23.77
N GLY A 182 -1.49 25.35 -23.85
CA GLY A 182 -0.86 24.64 -22.74
C GLY A 182 0.54 25.20 -22.45
N VAL A 183 0.89 25.22 -21.18
CA VAL A 183 2.14 25.81 -20.66
C VAL A 183 2.84 24.90 -19.65
N SER A 184 2.28 23.71 -19.40
CA SER A 184 2.89 22.72 -18.51
C SER A 184 4.24 22.26 -19.05
N LYS A 185 5.03 21.55 -18.24
CA LYS A 185 6.22 20.86 -18.74
C LYS A 185 5.93 19.95 -19.93
N VAL A 186 4.82 19.21 -19.92
CA VAL A 186 4.45 18.33 -21.03
C VAL A 186 4.26 19.14 -22.33
N ASP A 187 3.52 20.25 -22.25
CA ASP A 187 3.27 21.11 -23.42
C ASP A 187 4.57 21.72 -23.96
N ARG A 188 5.45 22.23 -23.08
CA ARG A 188 6.72 22.84 -23.47
C ARG A 188 7.73 21.82 -24.00
N ASP A 189 7.75 20.61 -23.45
CA ASP A 189 8.54 19.50 -23.97
C ASP A 189 8.06 19.12 -25.38
N GLU A 190 6.74 19.05 -25.61
CA GLU A 190 6.16 18.81 -26.93
C GLU A 190 6.53 19.93 -27.92
N MET A 191 6.46 21.21 -27.51
CA MET A 191 6.90 22.33 -28.35
C MET A 191 8.35 22.18 -28.78
N SER A 192 9.22 21.85 -27.83
CA SER A 192 10.65 21.67 -28.08
C SER A 192 10.91 20.50 -29.04
N GLN A 193 10.19 19.39 -28.88
CA GLN A 193 10.28 18.23 -29.77
C GLN A 193 9.80 18.56 -31.19
N GLN A 194 8.69 19.28 -31.35
CA GLN A 194 8.19 19.71 -32.66
C GLN A 194 9.19 20.62 -33.37
N TYR A 195 9.79 21.57 -32.66
CA TYR A 195 10.79 22.45 -33.23
C TYR A 195 12.06 21.71 -33.62
N LEU A 196 12.55 20.79 -32.78
CA LEU A 196 13.72 19.97 -33.08
C LEU A 196 13.49 19.08 -34.31
N ALA A 197 12.32 18.45 -34.41
CA ALA A 197 11.95 17.63 -35.57
C ALA A 197 11.92 18.46 -36.86
N TYR A 198 11.40 19.68 -36.80
CA TYR A 198 11.44 20.63 -37.90
C TYR A 198 12.88 20.98 -38.31
N GLN A 199 13.75 21.34 -37.36
CA GLN A 199 15.15 21.69 -37.63
C GLN A 199 15.92 20.53 -38.27
N LEU A 200 15.71 19.31 -37.77
CA LEU A 200 16.30 18.10 -38.35
C LEU A 200 15.80 17.87 -39.78
N ASN A 201 14.50 18.01 -40.01
CA ASN A 201 13.91 17.86 -41.34
C ASN A 201 14.46 18.90 -42.32
N LYS A 202 14.60 20.16 -41.92
CA LYS A 202 15.21 21.22 -42.75
C LYS A 202 16.67 20.95 -43.08
N THR A 203 17.42 20.35 -42.15
CA THR A 203 18.83 19.98 -42.38
C THR A 203 18.95 18.92 -43.49
N ILE A 204 18.04 17.94 -43.52
CA ILE A 204 18.06 16.83 -44.49
C ILE A 204 17.35 17.23 -45.81
N ASN A 205 16.28 18.02 -45.69
CA ASN A 205 15.41 18.45 -46.78
C ASN A 205 15.32 19.99 -46.78
N PRO A 206 16.29 20.72 -47.37
CA PRO A 206 16.33 22.18 -47.33
C PRO A 206 15.08 22.86 -47.89
N ASN A 207 14.39 22.20 -48.82
CA ASN A 207 13.16 22.68 -49.47
C ASN A 207 11.87 22.25 -48.74
N ALA A 208 11.96 21.59 -47.58
CA ALA A 208 10.77 21.26 -46.78
C ALA A 208 10.01 22.55 -46.42
N GLU A 209 8.69 22.46 -46.29
CA GLU A 209 7.87 23.60 -45.91
C GLU A 209 8.20 24.10 -44.48
N ASP A 210 8.12 25.41 -44.26
CA ASP A 210 8.33 26.07 -42.96
C ASP A 210 7.09 25.96 -42.07
N ILE A 211 6.66 24.73 -41.83
CA ILE A 211 5.47 24.41 -41.02
C ILE A 211 5.79 23.38 -39.94
N VAL A 212 5.08 23.51 -38.83
CA VAL A 212 4.98 22.52 -37.76
C VAL A 212 3.52 22.16 -37.52
N LYS A 213 3.28 21.05 -36.83
CA LYS A 213 1.94 20.66 -36.39
C LYS A 213 1.78 21.07 -34.93
N TRP A 214 0.88 22.01 -34.66
CA TRP A 214 0.64 22.52 -33.31
C TRP A 214 -0.84 22.68 -33.01
N HIS A 215 -1.20 22.80 -31.73
CA HIS A 215 -2.59 22.92 -31.29
C HIS A 215 -2.77 23.89 -30.12
N SER A 216 -3.98 24.42 -30.00
CA SER A 216 -4.50 25.00 -28.76
C SER A 216 -5.01 23.91 -27.81
N LYS A 217 -5.26 24.23 -26.55
CA LYS A 217 -5.75 23.27 -25.54
C LYS A 217 -7.07 22.62 -25.99
N GLY A 218 -7.17 21.30 -25.86
CA GLY A 218 -8.38 20.53 -26.22
C GLY A 218 -8.67 20.41 -27.73
N THR A 219 -7.71 20.77 -28.59
CA THR A 219 -7.87 20.70 -30.06
C THR A 219 -6.83 19.78 -30.69
N LYS A 220 -7.13 19.26 -31.89
CA LYS A 220 -6.16 18.47 -32.68
C LYS A 220 -5.09 19.37 -33.29
N CYS A 221 -3.93 18.79 -33.59
CA CYS A 221 -2.86 19.50 -34.29
C CYS A 221 -3.26 19.96 -35.69
N THR A 222 -2.91 21.19 -36.01
CA THR A 222 -3.07 21.80 -37.34
C THR A 222 -1.73 22.35 -37.84
N PRO A 223 -1.53 22.45 -39.16
CA PRO A 223 -0.36 23.15 -39.70
C PRO A 223 -0.28 24.59 -39.17
N MET A 224 0.90 24.99 -38.72
CA MET A 224 1.23 26.32 -38.23
C MET A 224 2.56 26.72 -38.84
N SER A 225 2.71 27.99 -39.25
CA SER A 225 3.98 28.48 -39.74
C SER A 225 5.04 28.44 -38.63
N VAL A 226 6.29 28.17 -38.97
CA VAL A 226 7.39 28.14 -37.98
C VAL A 226 7.55 29.50 -37.30
N SER A 227 7.29 30.61 -38.01
CA SER A 227 7.33 31.97 -37.45
C SER A 227 6.27 32.17 -36.35
N ASP A 228 5.02 31.78 -36.62
CA ASP A 228 3.93 31.90 -35.64
C ASP A 228 4.16 30.97 -34.46
N PHE A 229 4.62 29.74 -34.73
CA PHE A 229 4.96 28.77 -33.71
C PHE A 229 6.09 29.27 -32.80
N SER A 230 7.15 29.85 -33.36
CA SER A 230 8.28 30.38 -32.58
C SER A 230 7.85 31.56 -31.71
N THR A 231 6.99 32.43 -32.25
CA THR A 231 6.42 33.57 -31.48
C THR A 231 5.56 33.06 -30.33
N LEU A 232 4.72 32.05 -30.57
CA LEU A 232 3.93 31.39 -29.54
C LEU A 232 4.81 30.71 -28.48
N ALA A 233 5.87 29.99 -28.88
CA ALA A 233 6.78 29.32 -27.97
C ALA A 233 7.51 30.32 -27.05
N LEU A 234 7.93 31.47 -27.59
CA LEU A 234 8.52 32.56 -26.80
C LEU A 234 7.50 33.18 -25.85
N ALA A 235 6.23 33.33 -26.26
CA ALA A 235 5.17 33.83 -25.39
C ALA A 235 4.86 32.85 -24.25
N VAL A 236 4.83 31.54 -24.53
CA VAL A 236 4.70 30.49 -23.51
C VAL A 236 5.87 30.56 -22.53
N TYR A 237 7.11 30.65 -23.03
CA TYR A 237 8.31 30.79 -22.19
C TYR A 237 8.20 32.01 -21.27
N ALA A 238 7.98 33.20 -21.85
CA ALA A 238 7.86 34.46 -21.11
C ALA A 238 6.71 34.46 -20.10
N TYR A 239 5.60 33.78 -20.40
CA TYR A 239 4.50 33.61 -19.47
C TYR A 239 4.89 32.72 -18.28
N THR A 240 5.64 31.64 -18.52
CA THR A 240 6.04 30.70 -17.44
C THR A 240 7.22 31.17 -16.60
N GLU A 241 8.09 32.02 -17.16
CA GLU A 241 9.37 32.43 -16.55
C GLU A 241 9.23 32.92 -15.09
N PRO A 242 8.31 33.86 -14.77
CA PRO A 242 8.23 34.40 -13.40
C PRO A 242 7.90 33.34 -12.35
N TYR A 243 7.11 32.33 -12.72
CA TYR A 243 6.74 31.23 -11.82
C TYR A 243 7.89 30.24 -11.62
N TYR A 244 8.72 30.04 -12.66
CA TYR A 244 9.95 29.26 -12.52
C TYR A 244 10.96 30.00 -11.65
N GLU A 245 11.13 31.31 -11.80
CA GLU A 245 12.00 32.11 -10.93
C GLU A 245 11.58 32.03 -9.45
N GLU A 246 10.28 32.12 -9.17
CA GLU A 246 9.73 31.93 -7.82
C GLU A 246 10.06 30.52 -7.28
N MET A 247 9.78 29.48 -8.07
CA MET A 247 10.07 28.10 -7.70
C MET A 247 11.56 27.86 -7.42
N GLN A 248 12.47 28.44 -8.22
CA GLN A 248 13.92 28.35 -8.01
C GLN A 248 14.36 29.10 -6.74
N THR A 249 13.77 30.26 -6.44
CA THR A 249 14.04 30.99 -5.19
C THR A 249 13.65 30.17 -3.97
N ILE A 250 12.49 29.50 -4.02
CA ILE A 250 12.05 28.58 -2.96
C ILE A 250 13.01 27.38 -2.86
N LYS A 251 13.43 26.80 -4.00
CA LYS A 251 14.41 25.71 -4.04
C LYS A 251 15.71 26.10 -3.34
N GLU A 252 16.27 27.27 -3.65
CA GLU A 252 17.49 27.75 -3.01
C GLU A 252 17.31 27.86 -1.50
N SER A 253 16.17 28.40 -1.06
CA SER A 253 15.82 28.47 0.37
C SER A 253 15.81 27.07 1.02
N ILE A 254 15.14 26.09 0.39
CA ILE A 254 15.08 24.70 0.87
C ILE A 254 16.49 24.10 0.97
N MET A 255 17.31 24.27 -0.07
CA MET A 255 18.64 23.69 -0.12
C MET A 255 19.61 24.34 0.88
N SER A 256 19.42 25.62 1.20
CA SER A 256 20.23 26.37 2.16
C SER A 256 19.90 26.10 3.63
N ALA A 257 18.73 25.55 3.93
CA ALA A 257 18.29 25.28 5.30
C ALA A 257 19.24 24.32 6.03
N SER A 258 19.53 24.59 7.30
CA SER A 258 20.45 23.81 8.14
C SER A 258 19.74 22.83 9.07
N THR A 259 18.42 22.95 9.21
CA THR A 259 17.62 22.10 10.11
C THR A 259 16.32 21.62 9.44
N LYS A 260 15.75 20.53 9.96
CA LYS A 260 14.45 20.01 9.47
C LYS A 260 13.33 21.01 9.71
N ASP A 261 13.34 21.69 10.85
CA ASP A 261 12.35 22.73 11.19
C ASP A 261 12.39 23.90 10.22
N GLU A 262 13.59 24.36 9.84
CA GLU A 262 13.75 25.38 8.80
C GLU A 262 13.14 24.93 7.46
N VAL A 263 13.45 23.70 7.01
CA VAL A 263 12.89 23.15 5.76
C VAL A 263 11.37 23.11 5.80
N LEU A 264 10.78 22.67 6.92
CA LEU A 264 9.32 22.57 7.08
C LEU A 264 8.62 23.93 7.17
N SER A 265 9.33 24.96 7.63
CA SER A 265 8.80 26.33 7.72
C SER A 265 8.71 27.04 6.36
N ILE A 266 9.45 26.56 5.35
CA ILE A 266 9.47 27.16 4.02
C ILE A 266 8.15 26.90 3.31
N LYS A 267 7.51 27.98 2.87
CA LYS A 267 6.31 27.92 2.05
C LYS A 267 6.69 27.53 0.63
N ILE A 268 6.18 26.40 0.17
CA ILE A 268 6.33 25.96 -1.23
C ILE A 268 5.30 26.65 -2.13
N PHE A 269 5.59 26.65 -3.44
CA PHE A 269 4.76 27.30 -4.45
C PHE A 269 3.28 26.91 -4.37
N ASN A 270 2.39 27.90 -4.31
CA ASN A 270 0.92 27.75 -4.32
C ASN A 270 0.33 26.69 -3.36
N LYS A 271 1.01 26.36 -2.26
CA LYS A 271 0.42 25.53 -1.21
C LYS A 271 -0.61 26.38 -0.44
N VAL A 272 -1.89 26.14 -0.72
CA VAL A 272 -2.97 26.57 0.18
C VAL A 272 -2.81 25.75 1.47
N LEU A 273 -2.79 26.46 2.61
CA LEU A 273 -2.71 25.87 3.96
C LEU A 273 -3.84 24.87 4.23
#